data_AF-A0A119HG27-F1
#
_entry.id   AF-A0A119HG27-F1
#
_cell.length_a   1.000
_cell.length_b   1.000
_cell.length_c   1.000
_cell.angle_alpha   90.00
_cell.angle_beta   90.00
_cell.angle_gamma   90.00
#
_symmetry.space_group_name_H-M   'P 1'
#
loop_
_entity.id
_entity.type
_entity.pdbx_description
1 polymer ?
#
loop_
_entity_poly.entity_id
_entity_poly.type
_entity_poly.pdbx_seq_one_letter_code
_entity_poly.pdbx_strand_id
1 'polypeptide(L)' 'MKRHKANIIDAAGLADWLATEKLTYANDQRNGKRLALDTFLSGDLVVTFGDEVLYRGDDVDAAVDAFNDAG' A
#
# COMPACT_ATOMS: atom_id res chain seq x y z
N MET A 1 -2.22 -38.70 -16.76
CA MET A 1 -2.53 -37.80 -15.64
C MET A 1 -1.48 -36.70 -15.57
N LYS A 2 -1.79 -35.46 -15.96
CA LYS A 2 -0.92 -34.30 -15.72
C LYS A 2 -1.00 -33.98 -14.21
N ARG A 3 0.10 -34.17 -13.46
CA ARG A 3 0.18 -33.70 -12.08
C ARG A 3 0.17 -32.17 -12.12
N HIS A 4 -0.85 -31.54 -11.53
CA HIS A 4 -0.78 -30.12 -11.21
C HIS A 4 0.41 -29.95 -10.25
N LYS A 5 1.46 -29.27 -10.70
CA LYS A 5 2.50 -28.77 -9.79
C LYS A 5 1.79 -27.80 -8.85
N ALA A 6 1.63 -28.17 -7.59
CA ALA A 6 1.26 -27.20 -6.57
C ALA A 6 2.41 -26.18 -6.51
N ASN A 7 2.12 -24.93 -6.85
CA ASN A 7 3.03 -23.83 -6.54
C ASN A 7 2.96 -23.65 -5.03
N ILE A 8 3.87 -24.29 -4.30
CA ILE A 8 4.03 -24.08 -2.88
C ILE A 8 4.82 -22.78 -2.75
N ILE A 9 4.12 -21.70 -2.43
CA ILE A 9 4.74 -20.47 -1.96
C ILE A 9 5.02 -20.70 -0.47
N ASP A 10 6.28 -20.52 -0.05
CA ASP A 10 6.60 -20.59 1.37
C ASP A 10 6.03 -19.36 2.10
N ALA A 11 5.85 -19.48 3.42
CA ALA A 11 5.17 -18.46 4.20
C ALA A 11 5.87 -17.09 4.14
N ALA A 12 7.21 -17.04 4.01
CA ALA A 12 7.94 -15.79 3.89
C ALA A 12 7.69 -15.13 2.53
N GLY A 13 7.75 -15.91 1.45
CA GLY A 13 7.42 -15.42 0.10
C GLY A 13 5.98 -14.89 -0.01
N LEU A 14 5.02 -15.52 0.67
CA LEU A 14 3.64 -15.01 0.72
C LEU A 14 3.53 -13.71 1.52
N ALA A 15 4.20 -13.63 2.68
CA ALA A 15 4.20 -12.42 3.50
C ALA A 15 4.83 -11.22 2.77
N ASP A 16 5.97 -11.44 2.10
CA ASP A 16 6.63 -10.41 1.29
C ASP A 16 5.74 -9.96 0.13
N TRP A 17 5.08 -10.90 -0.56
CA TRP A 17 4.15 -10.57 -1.63
C TRP A 17 2.97 -9.74 -1.12
N LEU A 18 2.34 -10.14 0.00
CA LEU A 18 1.25 -9.38 0.62
C LEU A 18 1.68 -7.97 1.06
N ALA A 19 2.94 -7.81 1.48
CA ALA A 19 3.50 -6.54 1.94
C ALA A 19 4.05 -5.66 0.81
N THR A 20 4.20 -6.18 -0.41
CA THR A 20 4.75 -5.43 -1.56
C THR A 20 3.73 -5.15 -2.64
N GLU A 21 2.69 -5.99 -2.75
CA GLU A 21 1.63 -5.79 -3.71
C GLU A 21 0.72 -4.64 -3.27
N LYS A 22 0.90 -3.48 -3.91
CA LYS A 22 0.18 -2.25 -3.61
C LYS A 22 -0.76 -1.83 -4.74
N LEU A 23 -1.90 -1.28 -4.36
CA LEU A 23 -2.85 -0.62 -5.23
C LEU A 23 -2.96 0.85 -4.83
N THR A 24 -2.80 1.76 -5.78
CA THR A 24 -3.09 3.19 -5.52
C THR A 24 -4.59 3.40 -5.47
N TYR A 25 -5.12 3.74 -4.30
CA TYR A 25 -6.54 4.02 -4.10
C TYR A 25 -6.88 5.45 -4.52
N ALA A 26 -6.08 6.42 -4.06
CA ALA A 26 -6.24 7.83 -4.39
C ALA A 26 -4.87 8.49 -4.65
N ASN A 27 -4.84 9.49 -5.51
CA ASN A 27 -3.67 10.34 -5.70
C ASN A 27 -4.07 11.75 -6.13
N ASP A 28 -3.16 12.69 -5.90
CA ASP A 28 -3.29 14.10 -6.23
C ASP A 28 -1.91 14.72 -6.52
N GLN A 29 -1.87 15.93 -7.09
CA GLN A 29 -0.65 16.75 -7.19
C GLN A 29 -0.84 18.06 -6.41
N ARG A 30 0.01 18.29 -5.41
CA ARG A 30 0.01 19.51 -4.60
C ARG A 30 1.43 20.08 -4.51
N ASN A 31 1.59 21.39 -4.72
CA ASN A 31 2.89 22.08 -4.64
C ASN A 31 4.02 21.39 -5.43
N GLY A 32 3.70 20.81 -6.61
CA GLY A 32 4.65 20.11 -7.46
C GLY A 32 5.07 18.71 -6.96
N LYS A 33 4.50 18.22 -5.87
CA LYS A 33 4.71 16.89 -5.31
C LYS A 33 3.47 16.01 -5.53
N ARG A 34 3.69 14.71 -5.71
CA ARG A 34 2.62 13.72 -5.76
C ARG A 34 2.18 13.36 -4.36
N LEU A 35 0.89 13.48 -4.09
CA LEU A 35 0.24 12.90 -2.92
C LEU A 35 -0.39 11.56 -3.34
N ALA A 36 -0.20 10.50 -2.57
CA ALA A 36 -0.78 9.18 -2.87
C ALA A 36 -1.24 8.49 -1.59
N LEU A 37 -2.36 7.78 -1.68
CA LEU A 37 -2.83 6.79 -0.71
C LEU A 37 -2.79 5.43 -1.40
N ASP A 38 -1.85 4.60 -0.99
CA ASP A 38 -1.68 3.23 -1.43
C ASP A 38 -2.24 2.26 -0.37
N THR A 39 -2.88 1.19 -0.82
CA THR A 39 -3.32 0.06 0.02
C THR A 39 -2.58 -1.20 -0.40
N PHE A 40 -2.18 -2.02 0.57
CA PHE A 40 -1.52 -3.30 0.38
C PHE A 40 -2.50 -4.43 0.60
N LEU A 41 -2.25 -5.59 -0.01
CA LEU A 41 -3.08 -6.77 0.20
C LEU A 41 -3.06 -7.27 1.66
N SER A 42 -2.03 -6.91 2.43
CA SER A 42 -1.97 -7.13 3.88
C SER A 42 -3.01 -6.34 4.67
N GLY A 43 -3.62 -5.31 4.08
CA GLY A 43 -4.48 -4.34 4.76
C GLY A 43 -3.77 -3.05 5.16
N ASP A 44 -2.44 -2.99 5.01
CA ASP A 44 -1.68 -1.76 5.28
C ASP A 44 -2.09 -0.64 4.33
N LEU A 45 -2.11 0.58 4.84
CA LEU A 45 -2.34 1.83 4.15
C LEU A 45 -1.08 2.68 4.27
N VAL A 46 -0.67 3.32 3.18
CA VAL A 46 0.48 4.22 3.16
C VAL A 46 0.09 5.50 2.45
N VAL A 47 0.28 6.64 3.13
CA VAL A 47 0.13 7.97 2.55
C VAL A 47 1.51 8.57 2.30
N THR A 48 1.78 8.98 1.07
CA THR A 48 3.05 9.63 0.70
C THR A 48 2.85 10.99 0.07
N PHE A 49 3.76 11.93 0.33
CA PHE A 49 3.83 13.24 -0.32
C PHE A 49 5.22 13.52 -0.88
N GLY A 50 5.42 13.26 -2.17
CA GLY A 50 6.75 13.13 -2.75
C GLY A 50 7.47 11.92 -2.17
N ASP A 51 8.65 12.15 -1.57
CA ASP A 51 9.46 11.10 -0.93
C ASP A 51 9.12 10.91 0.56
N GLU A 52 8.25 11.74 1.12
CA GLU A 52 7.85 11.68 2.52
C GLU A 52 6.70 10.70 2.75
N VAL A 53 6.78 9.92 3.83
CA VAL A 53 5.68 9.06 4.30
C VAL A 53 4.96 9.79 5.42
N LEU A 54 3.71 10.20 5.17
CA LEU A 54 2.89 10.92 6.14
C LEU A 54 2.17 9.97 7.09
N TYR A 55 1.82 8.78 6.61
CA TYR A 55 1.14 7.75 7.39
C TYR A 55 1.49 6.35 6.89
N ARG A 56 1.62 5.40 7.82
CA ARG A 56 1.70 3.96 7.56
C ARG A 56 1.03 3.18 8.69
N GLY A 57 0.03 2.38 8.37
CA GLY A 57 -0.72 1.58 9.34
C GLY A 57 -1.99 1.00 8.75
N ASP A 58 -2.87 0.45 9.58
CA ASP A 58 -4.12 -0.21 9.19
C ASP A 58 -5.38 0.58 9.57
N ASP A 59 -5.22 1.78 10.16
CA ASP A 59 -6.31 2.67 10.53
C ASP A 59 -6.73 3.54 9.34
N VAL A 60 -7.92 3.25 8.82
CA VAL A 60 -8.51 3.93 7.66
C VAL A 60 -8.76 5.41 7.94
N ASP A 61 -9.27 5.75 9.12
CA ASP A 61 -9.63 7.14 9.46
C ASP A 61 -8.35 7.98 9.57
N ALA A 62 -7.32 7.45 10.23
CA ALA A 62 -6.02 8.11 10.33
C ALA A 62 -5.33 8.29 8.97
N ALA A 63 -5.46 7.32 8.05
CA ALA A 63 -4.93 7.44 6.69
C ALA A 63 -5.69 8.50 5.87
N VAL A 64 -7.01 8.57 6.01
CA VAL A 64 -7.85 9.58 5.34
C VAL A 64 -7.52 10.98 5.87
N ASP A 65 -7.38 11.13 7.19
CA ASP A 65 -6.96 12.39 7.80
C ASP A 65 -5.60 12.84 7.26
N ALA A 66 -4.60 11.95 7.26
CA ALA A 66 -3.27 12.24 6.73
C ALA A 66 -3.27 12.63 5.24
N PHE A 67 -4.11 11.99 4.41
CA PHE A 67 -4.24 12.34 2.99
C PHE A 67 -4.92 13.69 2.79
N ASN A 68 -5.98 13.98 3.55
CA ASN A 68 -6.70 15.24 3.42
C ASN A 68 -5.88 16.43 3.92
N ASP A 69 -5.19 16.26 5.05
CA ASP A 69 -4.34 17.27 5.69
C ASP A 69 -3.01 17.51 4.98
N ALA A 70 -2.64 16.66 4.00
CA ALA A 70 -1.44 16.83 3.20
C ALA A 70 -1.56 18.03 2.24
N GLY A 71 -1.42 19.26 2.73
CA GLY A 71 -1.57 20.50 1.95
C GLY A 71 -0.76 21.66 2.50
#